data_AF-A0A973SP70-F1
#
_entry.id   AF-A0A973SP70-F1
#
_cell.length_a   1.000
_cell.length_b   1.000
_cell.length_c   1.000
_cell.angle_alpha   90.00
_cell.angle_beta   90.00
_cell.angle_gamma   90.00
#
_symmetry.space_group_name_H-M   'P 1'
#
loop_
_entity.id
_entity.type
_entity.pdbx_description
1 polymer ?
#
loop_
_entity_poly.entity_id
_entity_poly.type
_entity_poly.pdbx_seq_one_letter_code
_entity_poly.pdbx_strand_id
1 'polypeptide(L)'
;MTKQIRDPLFDELIRIHAWMREQLAVLRRGEAADLREHCLMFCQALTRHHTGEDRVIFPRLAAEHPELIEALDRLRREHVVVAELLRELSEAPESDLGRLTGELEAHFAYEEDVLALAWDGRA
;
A
#
# COMPACT_ATOMS: atom_id res chain seq x y z
N MET A 1 32.59 -9.80 -1.43
CA MET A 1 31.30 -9.85 -0.72
C MET A 1 30.83 -8.42 -0.55
N THR A 2 30.16 -7.89 -1.58
CA THR A 2 29.54 -6.56 -1.52
C THR A 2 28.36 -6.64 -0.57
N LYS A 3 28.40 -5.84 0.49
CA LYS A 3 27.31 -5.70 1.45
C LYS A 3 26.12 -5.12 0.68
N GLN A 4 25.04 -5.89 0.57
CA GLN A 4 23.76 -5.43 0.03
C GLN A 4 23.38 -4.14 0.77
N ILE A 5 23.31 -3.01 0.05
CA ILE A 5 22.76 -1.77 0.60
C ILE A 5 21.28 -1.84 0.28
N ARG A 6 20.45 -2.04 1.30
CA ARG A 6 18.98 -1.97 1.16
C ARG A 6 18.62 -0.58 0.65
N ASP A 7 17.78 -0.51 -0.38
CA ASP A 7 17.40 0.75 -1.01
C ASP A 7 16.58 1.60 -0.02
N PRO A 8 16.94 2.88 0.19
CA PRO A 8 16.20 3.78 1.09
C PRO A 8 14.72 3.94 0.73
N LEU A 9 14.34 3.78 -0.55
CA LEU A 9 12.95 3.81 -1.00
C LEU A 9 12.17 2.59 -0.52
N PHE A 10 12.78 1.40 -0.58
CA PHE A 10 12.16 0.18 -0.04
C PHE A 10 12.01 0.26 1.49
N ASP A 11 13.02 0.79 2.18
CA ASP A 11 12.93 1.07 3.61
C ASP A 11 11.77 2.01 3.96
N GLU A 12 11.52 3.02 3.13
CA GLU A 12 10.39 3.95 3.31
C GLU A 12 9.05 3.29 3.03
N LEU A 13 8.94 2.45 2.00
CA LEU A 13 7.74 1.66 1.71
C LEU A 13 7.30 0.85 2.93
N ILE A 14 8.23 0.06 3.50
CA ILE A 14 7.94 -0.76 4.69
C ILE A 14 7.47 0.10 5.87
N ARG A 15 8.06 1.28 6.07
CA ARG A 15 7.63 2.19 7.14
C ARG A 15 6.21 2.71 6.92
N ILE A 16 5.90 3.12 5.68
CA ILE A 16 4.56 3.62 5.33
C ILE A 16 3.52 2.52 5.52
N HIS A 17 3.78 1.29 5.04
CA HIS A 17 2.88 0.17 5.22
C HIS A 17 2.67 -0.18 6.69
N ALA A 18 3.73 -0.22 7.50
CA ALA A 18 3.61 -0.47 8.93
C ALA A 18 2.72 0.58 9.61
N TRP A 19 2.94 1.85 9.32
CA TRP A 19 2.09 2.94 9.83
C TRP A 19 0.64 2.80 9.36
N MET A 20 0.39 2.44 8.10
CA MET A 20 -0.98 2.25 7.58
C MET A 20 -1.70 1.09 8.26
N ARG A 21 -1.00 -0.04 8.50
CA ARG A 21 -1.55 -1.16 9.28
C ARG A 21 -1.95 -0.73 10.69
N GLU A 22 -1.13 0.09 11.35
CA GLU A 22 -1.45 0.65 12.67
C GLU A 22 -2.69 1.55 12.61
N GLN A 23 -2.77 2.48 11.64
CA GLN A 23 -3.92 3.39 11.51
C GLN A 23 -5.21 2.64 11.19
N LEU A 24 -5.13 1.61 10.35
CA LEU A 24 -6.25 0.75 10.04
C LEU A 24 -6.72 -0.04 11.27
N ALA A 25 -5.78 -0.51 12.09
CA ALA A 25 -6.10 -1.19 13.33
C ALA A 25 -6.81 -0.27 14.35
N VAL A 26 -6.44 1.02 14.41
CA VAL A 26 -7.15 2.03 15.22
C VAL A 26 -8.60 2.20 14.75
N LEU A 27 -8.82 2.29 13.44
CA LEU A 27 -10.17 2.35 12.86
C LEU A 27 -11.00 1.12 13.23
N ARG A 28 -10.42 -0.08 13.07
CA ARG A 28 -11.11 -1.34 13.36
C ARG A 28 -11.53 -1.50 14.82
N ARG A 29 -10.72 -0.98 15.74
CA ARG A 29 -11.02 -1.05 17.18
C ARG A 29 -11.95 0.06 17.65
N GLY A 30 -12.24 1.06 16.80
CA GLY A 30 -13.07 2.19 17.19
C GLY A 30 -12.39 3.11 18.21
N GLU A 31 -11.05 3.14 18.24
CA GLU A 31 -10.28 3.80 19.30
C GLU A 31 -9.95 5.27 19.03
N ALA A 32 -10.24 5.77 17.83
CA ALA A 32 -10.01 7.17 17.50
C ALA A 32 -10.99 8.08 18.25
N ALA A 33 -10.51 9.26 18.67
CA ALA A 33 -11.35 10.27 19.32
C ALA A 33 -12.47 10.78 18.39
N ASP A 34 -12.17 10.91 17.09
CA ASP A 34 -13.14 11.13 16.00
C ASP A 34 -12.88 10.09 14.90
N LEU A 35 -13.74 9.08 14.80
CA LEU A 35 -13.62 8.01 13.81
C LEU A 35 -13.77 8.49 12.37
N ARG A 36 -14.62 9.50 12.14
CA ARG A 36 -14.86 10.02 10.79
C ARG A 36 -13.65 10.80 10.30
N GLU A 37 -13.10 11.66 11.15
CA GLU A 37 -11.87 12.40 10.83
C GLU A 37 -10.70 11.44 10.57
N HIS A 38 -10.50 10.46 11.46
CA HIS A 38 -9.43 9.45 11.30
C HIS A 38 -9.59 8.67 9.99
N CYS A 39 -10.82 8.26 9.67
CA CYS A 39 -11.14 7.56 8.44
C CYS A 39 -10.77 8.39 7.19
N LEU A 40 -11.18 9.65 7.14
CA LEU A 40 -10.87 10.53 6.01
C LEU A 40 -9.37 10.77 5.86
N MET A 41 -8.65 10.96 6.97
CA MET A 41 -7.19 11.11 6.97
C MET A 41 -6.49 9.85 6.46
N PHE A 42 -6.93 8.67 6.92
CA PHE A 42 -6.43 7.38 6.43
C PHE A 42 -6.68 7.22 4.92
N CYS A 43 -7.92 7.43 4.46
CA CYS A 43 -8.28 7.34 3.05
C CYS A 43 -7.42 8.27 2.19
N GLN A 44 -7.20 9.50 2.63
CA GLN A 44 -6.40 10.49 1.91
C GLN A 44 -4.91 10.13 1.87
N ALA A 45 -4.36 9.57 2.94
CA ALA A 45 -2.97 9.11 3.00
C ALA A 45 -2.74 7.93 2.06
N LEU A 46 -3.60 6.90 2.14
CA LEU A 46 -3.53 5.71 1.30
C LEU A 46 -3.72 6.02 -0.19
N THR A 47 -4.66 6.91 -0.52
CA THR A 47 -4.85 7.38 -1.91
C THR A 47 -3.57 8.03 -2.45
N ARG A 48 -2.90 8.86 -1.65
CA ARG A 48 -1.66 9.55 -2.07
C ARG A 48 -0.51 8.58 -2.29
N HIS A 49 -0.37 7.60 -1.41
CA HIS A 49 0.63 6.55 -1.49
C HIS A 49 0.49 5.73 -2.78
N HIS A 50 -0.67 5.11 -3.00
CA HIS A 50 -0.92 4.31 -4.22
C HIS A 50 -0.82 5.15 -5.50
N THR A 51 -1.26 6.41 -5.47
CA THR A 51 -1.08 7.32 -6.62
C THR A 51 0.40 7.58 -6.92
N GLY A 52 1.22 7.71 -5.88
CA GLY A 52 2.67 7.87 -6.01
C GLY A 52 3.32 6.63 -6.63
N GLU A 53 2.92 5.45 -6.20
CA GLU A 53 3.38 4.19 -6.76
C GLU A 53 3.02 4.04 -8.23
N ASP A 54 1.73 4.18 -8.56
CA ASP A 54 1.23 4.02 -9.92
C ASP A 54 1.90 4.97 -10.91
N ARG A 55 2.12 6.23 -10.50
CA ARG A 55 2.59 7.30 -11.39
C ARG A 55 4.10 7.46 -11.44
N VAL A 56 4.81 7.04 -10.39
CA VAL A 56 6.25 7.33 -10.25
C VAL A 56 7.05 6.06 -10.04
N ILE A 57 6.70 5.26 -9.02
CA ILE A 57 7.53 4.12 -8.61
C ILE A 57 7.40 2.95 -9.59
N PHE A 58 6.18 2.49 -9.89
CA PHE A 58 5.97 1.34 -10.76
C PHE A 58 6.46 1.56 -12.19
N PRO A 59 6.29 2.74 -12.84
CA PRO A 59 6.88 2.99 -14.16
C PRO A 59 8.40 2.92 -14.14
N ARG A 60 9.04 3.44 -13.09
CA ARG A 60 10.49 3.37 -12.93
C ARG A 60 10.96 1.92 -12.76
N LEU A 61 10.32 1.18 -11.86
CA LEU A 61 10.65 -0.24 -11.63
C LEU A 61 10.44 -1.08 -12.89
N ALA A 62 9.35 -0.87 -13.64
CA ALA A 62 9.13 -1.58 -14.89
C ALA A 62 10.22 -1.32 -15.96
N ALA A 63 10.84 -0.13 -15.93
CA ALA A 63 11.93 0.22 -16.84
C ALA A 63 13.28 -0.40 -16.41
N GLU A 64 13.53 -0.48 -15.10
CA GLU A 64 14.77 -1.03 -14.52
C GLU A 64 14.72 -2.57 -14.40
N HIS A 65 13.52 -3.13 -14.19
CA HIS A 65 13.24 -4.54 -13.87
C HIS A 65 12.04 -5.08 -14.69
N PRO A 66 12.20 -5.33 -16.00
CA PRO A 66 11.10 -5.79 -16.87
C PRO A 66 10.43 -7.09 -16.42
N GLU A 67 11.14 -7.96 -15.70
CA GLU A 67 10.65 -9.18 -15.08
C GLU A 67 9.54 -8.95 -14.05
N LEU A 68 9.41 -7.72 -13.51
CA LEU A 68 8.38 -7.37 -12.54
C LEU A 68 7.09 -6.85 -13.18
N ILE A 69 7.04 -6.62 -14.50
CA ILE A 69 5.89 -5.97 -15.17
C ILE A 69 4.55 -6.65 -14.83
N GLU A 70 4.50 -7.99 -14.86
CA GLU A 70 3.27 -8.72 -14.56
C GLU A 70 2.80 -8.52 -13.10
N ALA A 71 3.75 -8.49 -12.16
CA ALA A 71 3.47 -8.27 -10.75
C ALA A 71 3.03 -6.82 -10.48
N LEU A 72 3.68 -5.84 -11.12
CA LEU A 72 3.29 -4.42 -11.06
C LEU A 72 1.89 -4.20 -11.65
N ASP A 73 1.55 -4.88 -12.74
CA ASP A 73 0.20 -4.82 -13.32
C ASP A 73 -0.85 -5.44 -12.41
N ARG A 74 -0.48 -6.46 -11.63
CA ARG A 74 -1.34 -6.99 -10.57
C ARG A 74 -1.57 -5.96 -9.47
N LEU A 75 -0.51 -5.33 -8.95
CA LEU A 75 -0.62 -4.29 -7.92
C LEU A 75 -1.53 -3.13 -8.36
N ARG A 76 -1.39 -2.68 -9.61
CA ARG A 76 -2.30 -1.65 -10.18
C ARG A 76 -3.77 -2.08 -10.16
N ARG A 77 -4.08 -3.35 -10.44
CA ARG A 77 -5.46 -3.85 -10.36
C ARG A 77 -5.96 -3.89 -8.92
N GLU A 78 -5.10 -4.27 -7.98
CA GLU A 78 -5.41 -4.24 -6.54
C GLU A 78 -5.66 -2.79 -6.07
N HIS A 79 -4.89 -1.81 -6.54
CA HIS A 79 -5.11 -0.39 -6.25
C HIS A 79 -6.50 0.11 -6.69
N VAL A 80 -7.01 -0.35 -7.84
CA VAL A 80 -8.36 0.01 -8.30
C VAL A 80 -9.43 -0.53 -7.35
N VAL A 81 -9.27 -1.77 -6.86
CA VAL A 81 -10.19 -2.36 -5.89
C VAL A 81 -10.15 -1.61 -4.56
N VAL A 82 -8.94 -1.31 -4.06
CA VAL A 82 -8.76 -0.53 -2.83
C VAL A 82 -9.36 0.86 -2.97
N ALA A 83 -9.13 1.55 -4.09
CA ALA A 83 -9.65 2.90 -4.31
C ALA A 83 -11.18 2.96 -4.24
N GLU A 84 -11.87 1.95 -4.76
CA GLU A 84 -13.32 1.86 -4.68
C GLU A 84 -13.80 1.64 -3.23
N LEU A 85 -13.12 0.76 -2.48
CA LEU A 85 -13.43 0.55 -1.07
C LEU A 85 -13.18 1.81 -0.22
N LEU A 86 -12.14 2.58 -0.51
CA LEU A 86 -11.89 3.86 0.17
C LEU A 86 -12.94 4.92 -0.15
N ARG A 87 -13.48 4.92 -1.38
CA ARG A 87 -14.60 5.79 -1.76
C ARG A 87 -15.86 5.44 -0.96
N GLU A 88 -16.21 4.16 -0.89
CA GLU A 88 -17.33 3.68 -0.07
C GLU A 88 -17.14 4.04 1.41
N LEU A 89 -15.94 3.83 1.97
CA LEU A 89 -15.62 4.15 3.35
C LEU A 89 -15.66 5.66 3.66
N SER A 90 -15.25 6.51 2.70
CA SER A 90 -15.30 7.96 2.86
C SER A 90 -16.74 8.51 2.87
N GLU A 91 -17.65 7.85 2.15
CA GLU A 91 -19.08 8.20 2.11
C GLU A 91 -19.84 7.64 3.32
N ALA A 92 -19.50 6.42 3.75
CA ALA A 92 -20.09 5.72 4.88
C ALA A 92 -18.99 5.05 5.74
N PRO A 93 -18.50 5.70 6.81
CA PRO A 93 -17.44 5.17 7.68
C PRO A 93 -17.77 3.82 8.35
N GLU A 94 -19.05 3.47 8.43
CA GLU A 94 -19.57 2.19 8.91
C GLU A 94 -19.57 1.06 7.86
N SER A 95 -19.11 1.32 6.63
CA SER A 95 -18.98 0.32 5.57
C SER A 95 -17.96 -0.79 5.92
N ASP A 96 -17.78 -1.76 5.02
CA ASP A 96 -17.10 -3.04 5.29
C ASP A 96 -15.58 -2.90 5.50
N LEU A 97 -15.22 -2.38 6.67
CA LEU A 97 -13.85 -2.24 7.15
C LEU A 97 -13.15 -3.60 7.27
N GLY A 98 -13.90 -4.68 7.46
CA GLY A 98 -13.39 -6.04 7.46
C GLY A 98 -12.82 -6.42 6.10
N ARG A 99 -13.59 -6.19 5.02
CA ARG A 99 -13.13 -6.40 3.65
C ARG A 99 -11.93 -5.52 3.31
N LEU A 100 -11.99 -4.21 3.56
CA LEU A 100 -10.87 -3.31 3.30
C LEU A 100 -9.59 -3.79 3.99
N THR A 101 -9.71 -4.28 5.23
CA THR A 101 -8.56 -4.80 5.98
C THR A 101 -7.97 -6.05 5.34
N GLY A 102 -8.81 -7.01 4.93
CA GLY A 102 -8.32 -8.21 4.26
C GLY A 102 -7.59 -7.90 2.96
N GLU A 103 -8.15 -7.02 2.15
CA GLU A 103 -7.55 -6.58 0.88
C GLU A 103 -6.22 -5.87 1.10
N LEU A 104 -6.15 -4.90 2.04
CA LEU A 104 -4.91 -4.15 2.31
C LEU A 104 -3.80 -5.01 2.90
N GLU A 105 -4.11 -5.92 3.83
CA GLU A 105 -3.08 -6.80 4.39
C GLU A 105 -2.49 -7.74 3.31
N ALA A 106 -3.34 -8.30 2.46
CA ALA A 106 -2.91 -9.16 1.37
C ALA A 106 -2.10 -8.38 0.31
N HIS A 107 -2.56 -7.17 -0.01
CA HIS A 107 -1.93 -6.26 -0.95
C HIS A 107 -0.53 -5.84 -0.47
N PHE A 108 -0.42 -5.28 0.74
CA PHE A 108 0.87 -4.86 1.29
C PHE A 108 1.85 -6.03 1.40
N ALA A 109 1.40 -7.21 1.84
CA ALA A 109 2.28 -8.38 1.92
C ALA A 109 2.82 -8.78 0.52
N TYR A 110 1.96 -8.80 -0.49
CA TYR A 110 2.36 -9.14 -1.85
C TYR A 110 3.31 -8.09 -2.45
N GLU A 111 3.03 -6.81 -2.25
CA GLU A 111 3.90 -5.73 -2.71
C GLU A 111 5.29 -5.79 -2.07
N GLU A 112 5.35 -5.94 -0.75
CA GLU A 112 6.62 -6.04 -0.03
C GLU A 112 7.48 -7.21 -0.53
N ASP A 113 6.86 -8.38 -0.76
CA ASP A 113 7.54 -9.57 -1.27
C ASP A 113 8.06 -9.37 -2.71
N VAL A 114 7.24 -8.81 -3.60
CA VAL A 114 7.59 -8.60 -5.01
C VAL A 114 8.68 -7.54 -5.13
N LEU A 115 8.51 -6.41 -4.45
CA LEU A 115 9.44 -5.29 -4.60
C LEU A 115 10.78 -5.54 -3.91
N ALA A 116 10.81 -6.40 -2.88
CA ALA A 116 12.07 -6.90 -2.34
C ALA A 116 12.96 -7.58 -3.41
N LEU A 117 12.38 -8.18 -4.45
CA LEU A 117 13.17 -8.80 -5.54
C LEU A 117 13.99 -7.75 -6.31
N ALA A 118 13.40 -6.58 -6.59
CA ALA A 118 14.07 -5.46 -7.26
C ALA A 118 15.25 -4.95 -6.44
N TRP A 119 15.05 -4.77 -5.13
CA TRP A 119 15.98 -4.06 -4.26
C TRP A 119 16.98 -4.95 -3.51
N ASP A 120 16.68 -6.25 -3.35
CA ASP A 120 17.64 -7.25 -2.87
C ASP A 120 18.53 -7.80 -3.99
N GLY A 121 18.46 -7.25 -5.22
CA GLY A 121 19.30 -7.70 -6.34
C GLY A 121 19.14 -9.19 -6.66
N ARG A 122 17.92 -9.73 -6.42
CA ARG A 122 17.55 -11.11 -6.74
C ARG A 122 16.75 -11.23 -8.04
N ALA A 123 16.61 -10.12 -8.75
CA ALA A 123 15.98 -10.03 -10.06
C ALA A 123 17.04 -9.98 -11.17
#